data_AF-X1CDB9-F1
#
_entry.id   AF-X1CDB9-F1
#
_cell.length_a   1.000
_cell.length_b   1.000
_cell.length_c   1.000
_cell.angle_alpha   90.00
_cell.angle_beta   90.00
_cell.angle_gamma   90.00
#
_symmetry.space_group_name_H-M   'P 1'
#
loop_
_entity.id
_entity.type
_entity.pdbx_description
1 polymer ?
#
loop_
_entity_poly.entity_id
_entity_poly.type
_entity_poly.pdbx_seq_one_letter_code
_entity_poly.pdbx_strand_id
1 'polypeptide(L)'
;ASITPEEISEADIVVVTHDHDDHLGDAFPICKQTGATLVSQHEIAVMAESEGITAEGMNIGGTVEVKGVKIHMVQALHTAGKGDPTGVVIELDNKTLYHAGDTGLTYDMKLIGEFFHPDLSFIPIGDRYTMG
;
A
#
# COMPACT_ATOMS: atom_id res chain seq x y z
N ALA A 1 -13.48 0.55 -17.67
CA ALA A 1 -14.79 0.71 -17.01
C ALA A 1 -14.55 1.42 -15.69
N SER A 2 -15.34 2.43 -15.33
CA SER A 2 -15.32 3.01 -13.99
C SER A 2 -16.17 2.13 -13.07
N ILE A 3 -15.71 1.88 -11.85
CA ILE A 3 -16.41 1.15 -10.78
C ILE A 3 -16.42 2.03 -9.54
N THR A 4 -17.48 1.98 -8.72
CA THR A 4 -17.55 2.68 -7.42
C THR A 4 -17.13 1.77 -6.27
N PRO A 5 -16.74 2.31 -5.09
CA PRO A 5 -16.38 1.50 -3.93
C PRO A 5 -17.49 0.52 -3.52
N GLU A 6 -18.76 0.90 -3.64
CA GLU A 6 -19.91 0.06 -3.29
C GLU A 6 -20.04 -1.17 -4.19
N GLU A 7 -19.56 -1.07 -5.44
CA GLU A 7 -19.57 -2.18 -6.40
C GLU A 7 -18.46 -3.22 -6.10
N ILE A 8 -17.53 -2.93 -5.18
CA ILE A 8 -16.50 -3.87 -4.71
C ILE A 8 -17.12 -4.79 -3.64
N SER A 9 -17.74 -5.89 -4.07
CA SER A 9 -18.39 -6.84 -3.18
C SER A 9 -17.44 -7.82 -2.48
N GLU A 10 -16.22 -8.00 -3.01
CA GLU A 10 -15.24 -8.96 -2.50
C GLU A 10 -13.83 -8.34 -2.50
N ALA A 11 -13.17 -8.40 -1.35
CA ALA A 11 -11.77 -8.08 -1.17
C ALA A 11 -11.22 -8.84 0.04
N ASP A 12 -10.00 -9.35 -0.08
CA ASP A 12 -9.35 -10.08 1.02
C ASP A 12 -8.40 -9.21 1.84
N ILE A 13 -7.69 -8.33 1.15
CA ILE A 13 -6.65 -7.45 1.69
C ILE A 13 -6.79 -6.10 0.99
N VAL A 14 -6.70 -5.01 1.75
CA VAL A 14 -6.58 -3.65 1.22
C VAL A 14 -5.27 -3.07 1.71
N VAL A 15 -4.41 -2.60 0.80
CA VAL A 15 -3.10 -2.06 1.15
C VAL A 15 -3.10 -0.54 0.93
N VAL A 16 -2.70 0.22 1.95
CA VAL A 16 -2.62 1.69 1.89
C VAL A 16 -1.17 2.13 2.10
N THR A 17 -0.64 2.88 1.12
CA THR A 17 0.74 3.38 1.10
C THR A 17 0.93 4.59 2.02
N HIS A 18 -0.02 5.51 2.03
CA HIS A 18 -0.04 6.70 2.89
C HIS A 18 -1.44 7.30 2.98
N ASP A 19 -1.63 8.27 3.87
CA ASP A 19 -2.95 8.76 4.29
C ASP A 19 -3.48 9.98 3.52
N HIS A 20 -2.88 10.34 2.38
CA HIS A 20 -3.51 11.33 1.50
C HIS A 20 -4.82 10.79 0.93
N ASP A 21 -5.78 11.68 0.69
CA ASP A 21 -7.16 11.32 0.32
C ASP A 21 -7.24 10.46 -0.95
N ASP A 22 -6.33 10.64 -1.90
CA ASP A 22 -6.28 9.89 -3.16
C ASP A 22 -5.57 8.52 -3.05
N HIS A 23 -4.99 8.19 -1.89
CA HIS A 23 -4.42 6.87 -1.59
C HIS A 23 -5.18 6.13 -0.50
N LEU A 24 -5.57 6.82 0.59
CA LEU A 24 -6.46 6.26 1.60
C LEU A 24 -7.86 6.01 1.03
N GLY A 25 -8.39 7.01 0.32
CA GLY A 25 -9.67 6.95 -0.38
C GLY A 25 -10.76 6.23 0.41
N ASP A 26 -11.38 5.25 -0.25
CA ASP A 26 -12.47 4.44 0.31
C ASP A 26 -11.98 3.13 0.94
N ALA A 27 -10.70 3.01 1.33
CA ALA A 27 -10.14 1.79 1.92
C ALA A 27 -10.95 1.31 3.14
N PHE A 28 -11.34 2.23 4.03
CA PHE A 28 -12.07 1.89 5.24
C PHE A 28 -13.50 1.41 4.96
N PRO A 29 -14.32 2.12 4.15
CA PRO A 29 -15.59 1.60 3.65
C PRO A 29 -15.47 0.22 2.99
N ILE A 30 -14.49 0.02 2.11
CA ILE A 30 -14.27 -1.26 1.41
C ILE A 30 -13.96 -2.36 2.42
N CYS A 31 -13.06 -2.13 3.39
CA CYS A 31 -12.77 -3.12 4.43
C CYS A 31 -13.99 -3.46 5.29
N LYS A 32 -14.82 -2.47 5.67
CA LYS A 32 -16.05 -2.70 6.43
C LYS A 32 -17.09 -3.50 5.64
N GLN A 33 -17.20 -3.23 4.34
CA GLN A 33 -18.14 -3.92 3.46
C GLN A 33 -17.73 -5.37 3.21
N THR A 34 -16.44 -5.62 2.98
CA THR A 34 -15.93 -6.91 2.51
C THR A 34 -15.38 -7.80 3.63
N GLY A 35 -15.02 -7.22 4.78
CA GLY A 35 -14.26 -7.90 5.83
C GLY A 35 -12.77 -8.07 5.49
N ALA A 36 -12.25 -7.33 4.51
CA ALA A 36 -10.83 -7.34 4.17
C ALA A 36 -9.95 -6.90 5.34
N THR A 37 -8.74 -7.47 5.41
CA THR A 37 -7.71 -6.98 6.33
C THR A 37 -7.02 -5.76 5.72
N LEU A 38 -7.03 -4.64 6.44
CA LEU A 38 -6.24 -3.47 6.04
C LEU A 38 -4.76 -3.72 6.37
N VAL A 39 -3.86 -3.47 5.42
CA VAL A 39 -2.41 -3.50 5.64
C VAL A 39 -1.85 -2.12 5.33
N SER A 40 -1.20 -1.50 6.30
CA SER A 40 -0.68 -0.13 6.17
C SER A 40 0.40 0.16 7.19
N GLN A 41 0.95 1.38 7.16
CA GLN A 41 1.81 1.82 8.26
C GLN A 41 1.04 1.83 9.59
N HIS A 42 1.73 1.61 10.70
CA HIS A 42 1.17 1.45 12.03
C HIS A 42 0.12 2.52 12.40
N GLU A 43 0.39 3.80 12.12
CA GLU A 43 -0.52 4.90 12.45
C GLU A 43 -1.88 4.79 11.73
N ILE A 44 -1.89 4.36 10.47
CA ILE A 44 -3.10 4.16 9.67
C ILE A 44 -3.84 2.89 10.16
N ALA A 45 -3.09 1.84 10.50
CA ALA A 45 -3.67 0.60 11.01
C ALA A 45 -4.41 0.82 12.35
N VAL A 46 -3.79 1.54 13.28
CA VAL A 46 -4.42 1.91 14.57
C VAL A 46 -5.69 2.74 14.35
N MET A 47 -5.68 3.65 13.37
CA MET A 47 -6.89 4.41 13.00
C MET A 47 -8.00 3.47 12.50
N ALA A 48 -7.68 2.52 11.63
CA ALA A 48 -8.63 1.55 11.11
C ALA A 48 -9.21 0.65 12.21
N GLU A 49 -8.37 0.18 13.14
CA GLU A 49 -8.79 -0.60 14.31
C GLU A 49 -9.76 0.19 15.20
N SER A 50 -9.54 1.50 15.37
CA SER A 50 -10.45 2.38 16.11
C SER A 50 -11.84 2.50 15.46
N GLU A 51 -11.94 2.19 14.16
CA GLU A 51 -13.19 2.12 13.40
C GLU A 51 -13.76 0.70 13.27
N GLY A 52 -13.17 -0.27 13.98
CA GLY A 52 -13.60 -1.67 13.99
C GLY A 52 -13.16 -2.48 12.78
N ILE A 53 -12.17 -2.00 12.02
CA ILE A 53 -11.58 -2.73 10.87
C ILE A 53 -10.47 -3.65 11.38
N THR A 54 -10.41 -4.89 10.89
CA THR A 54 -9.24 -5.75 11.11
C THR A 54 -8.06 -5.19 10.31
N ALA A 55 -6.99 -4.82 11.00
CA ALA A 55 -5.81 -4.25 10.37
C ALA A 55 -4.52 -4.93 10.84
N GLU A 56 -3.51 -4.92 9.97
CA GLU A 56 -2.15 -5.33 10.26
C GLU A 56 -1.24 -4.12 10.03
N GLY A 57 -0.72 -3.57 11.13
CA GLY A 57 0.20 -2.45 11.09
C GLY A 57 1.64 -2.91 10.87
N MET A 58 2.36 -2.21 10.00
CA MET A 58 3.79 -2.44 9.77
C MET A 58 4.55 -1.12 9.65
N ASN A 59 5.85 -1.17 9.34
CA ASN A 59 6.67 0.01 9.10
C ASN A 59 7.71 -0.27 8.00
N ILE A 60 8.34 0.78 7.48
CA ILE A 60 9.30 0.73 6.37
C ILE A 60 10.45 -0.24 6.67
N GLY A 61 10.74 -1.12 5.72
CA GLY A 61 11.70 -2.23 5.85
C GLY A 61 11.11 -3.49 6.49
N GLY A 62 9.90 -3.41 7.06
CA GLY A 62 9.19 -4.53 7.64
C GLY A 62 8.51 -5.41 6.59
N THR A 63 8.10 -6.61 7.01
CA THR A 63 7.34 -7.57 6.21
C THR A 63 6.23 -8.16 7.07
N VAL A 64 5.04 -8.28 6.50
CA VAL A 64 3.91 -9.01 7.10
C VAL A 64 3.40 -10.05 6.12
N GLU A 65 2.77 -11.10 6.64
CA GLU A 65 2.12 -12.12 5.82
C GLU A 65 0.65 -12.22 6.22
N VAL A 66 -0.23 -11.89 5.28
CA VAL A 66 -1.68 -11.84 5.49
C VAL A 66 -2.34 -12.72 4.44
N LYS A 67 -3.12 -13.72 4.87
CA LYS A 67 -3.83 -14.66 3.97
C LYS A 67 -2.92 -15.31 2.90
N GLY A 68 -1.66 -15.57 3.24
CA GLY A 68 -0.67 -16.18 2.33
C GLY A 68 -0.04 -15.20 1.33
N VAL A 69 -0.32 -13.90 1.45
CA VAL A 69 0.32 -12.82 0.68
C VAL A 69 1.38 -12.18 1.57
N LYS A 70 2.63 -12.11 1.11
CA LYS A 70 3.68 -11.35 1.80
C LYS A 70 3.71 -9.92 1.29
N ILE A 71 3.76 -8.97 2.20
CA ILE A 71 3.77 -7.55 1.90
C ILE A 71 4.97 -6.94 2.62
N HIS A 72 5.87 -6.35 1.84
CA HIS A 72 7.05 -5.63 2.31
C HIS A 72 6.81 -4.14 2.14
N MET A 73 6.99 -3.36 3.20
CA MET A 73 6.88 -1.91 3.12
C MET A 73 8.24 -1.33 2.77
N VAL A 74 8.29 -0.49 1.75
CA VAL A 74 9.54 0.11 1.26
C VAL A 74 9.45 1.62 1.29
N GLN A 75 10.61 2.27 1.37
CA GLN A 75 10.68 3.73 1.44
C GLN A 75 10.08 4.38 0.19
N ALA A 76 9.29 5.43 0.39
CA ALA A 76 8.94 6.41 -0.64
C ALA A 76 9.42 7.81 -0.22
N LEU A 77 9.64 8.69 -1.19
CA LEU A 77 10.03 10.09 -0.98
C LEU A 77 8.86 11.01 -1.35
N HIS A 78 7.99 11.30 -0.39
CA HIS A 78 6.79 12.11 -0.56
C HIS A 78 6.40 12.77 0.78
N THR A 79 5.14 13.19 0.96
CA THR A 79 4.60 13.61 2.27
C THR A 79 3.47 12.68 2.71
N ALA A 80 3.21 12.65 4.02
CA ALA A 80 2.05 11.98 4.62
C ALA A 80 1.61 12.79 5.85
N GLY A 81 0.33 12.74 6.19
CA GLY A 81 -0.23 13.31 7.41
C GLY A 81 -0.01 12.41 8.63
N LYS A 82 0.03 11.09 8.43
CA LYS A 82 0.19 10.08 9.49
C LYS A 82 1.27 9.08 9.10
N GLY A 83 2.36 9.10 9.86
CA GLY A 83 3.52 8.27 9.56
C GLY A 83 4.35 8.84 8.41
N ASP A 84 4.88 7.96 7.57
CA ASP A 84 5.70 8.30 6.42
C ASP A 84 5.02 7.80 5.14
N PRO A 85 5.31 8.40 3.97
CA PRO A 85 4.90 7.82 2.70
C PRO A 85 5.68 6.54 2.41
N THR A 86 4.99 5.56 1.83
CA THR A 86 5.60 4.26 1.53
C THR A 86 5.28 3.77 0.13
N GLY A 87 6.13 2.90 -0.39
CA GLY A 87 5.75 1.94 -1.41
C GLY A 87 5.56 0.55 -0.77
N VAL A 88 5.09 -0.40 -1.56
CA VAL A 88 4.96 -1.80 -1.13
C VAL A 88 5.46 -2.75 -2.20
N VAL A 89 6.14 -3.81 -1.76
CA VAL A 89 6.41 -4.99 -2.58
C VAL A 89 5.50 -6.12 -2.10
N ILE A 90 4.80 -6.77 -3.02
CA ILE A 90 3.83 -7.83 -2.74
C ILE A 90 4.30 -9.12 -3.40
N GLU A 91 4.48 -10.18 -2.62
CA GLU A 91 4.76 -11.52 -3.14
C GLU A 91 3.51 -12.41 -2.99
N LEU A 92 3.03 -12.94 -4.11
CA LEU A 92 1.88 -13.86 -4.20
C LEU A 92 2.08 -14.80 -5.38
N ASP A 93 1.80 -16.10 -5.21
CA ASP A 93 1.83 -17.10 -6.29
C ASP A 93 3.15 -17.15 -7.10
N ASN A 94 4.28 -16.99 -6.41
CA ASN A 94 5.62 -16.87 -7.01
C ASN A 94 5.77 -15.67 -7.98
N LYS A 95 4.95 -14.63 -7.78
CA LYS A 95 5.04 -13.35 -8.47
C LYS A 95 5.32 -12.24 -7.48
N THR A 96 6.16 -11.30 -7.91
CA THR A 96 6.53 -10.14 -7.11
C THR A 96 6.07 -8.88 -7.81
N LEU A 97 5.24 -8.08 -7.13
CA LEU A 97 4.76 -6.78 -7.59
C LEU A 97 5.41 -5.68 -6.76
N TYR A 98 5.84 -4.59 -7.40
CA TYR A 98 6.18 -3.36 -6.71
C TYR A 98 5.15 -2.26 -7.01
N HIS A 99 4.57 -1.66 -5.99
CA HIS A 99 3.75 -0.46 -6.09
C HIS A 99 4.47 0.69 -5.38
N ALA A 100 4.93 1.69 -6.13
CA ALA A 100 5.78 2.75 -5.59
C ALA A 100 5.06 3.72 -4.64
N GLY A 101 3.72 3.75 -4.68
CA GLY A 101 2.95 4.83 -4.07
C GLY A 101 3.24 6.15 -4.78
N ASP A 102 2.92 7.26 -4.11
CA ASP A 102 3.43 8.56 -4.53
C ASP A 102 4.85 8.71 -4.00
N THR A 103 5.77 8.99 -4.93
CA THR A 103 7.18 9.16 -4.59
C THR A 103 7.88 9.96 -5.69
N GLY A 104 8.90 10.72 -5.30
CA GLY A 104 9.95 11.18 -6.19
C GLY A 104 10.98 10.08 -6.51
N LEU A 105 11.94 10.42 -7.37
CA LEU A 105 13.05 9.51 -7.69
C LEU A 105 13.96 9.36 -6.47
N THR A 106 14.20 8.11 -6.05
CA THR A 106 15.10 7.78 -4.94
C THR A 106 16.04 6.65 -5.34
N TYR A 107 17.24 6.62 -4.75
CA TYR A 107 18.19 5.54 -4.96
C TYR A 107 17.71 4.21 -4.37
N ASP A 108 16.77 4.24 -3.41
CA ASP A 108 16.16 3.03 -2.84
C ASP A 108 15.41 2.20 -3.89
N MET A 109 14.94 2.81 -4.98
CA MET A 109 14.34 2.07 -6.11
C MET A 109 15.31 1.09 -6.76
N LYS A 110 16.61 1.43 -6.78
CA LYS A 110 17.64 0.49 -7.23
C LYS A 110 17.73 -0.71 -6.29
N LEU A 111 17.72 -0.47 -4.97
CA LEU A 111 17.74 -1.54 -3.98
C LEU A 111 16.49 -2.40 -4.08
N ILE A 112 15.31 -1.81 -4.28
CA ILE A 112 14.07 -2.55 -4.48
C ILE A 112 14.20 -3.50 -5.69
N GLY A 113 14.74 -3.01 -6.81
CA GLY A 113 15.02 -3.82 -8.00
C GLY A 113 16.03 -4.95 -7.76
N GLU A 114 17.10 -4.69 -6.99
CA GLU A 114 18.17 -5.65 -6.69
C GLU A 114 17.78 -6.70 -5.63
N PHE A 115 16.93 -6.37 -4.67
CA PHE A 115 16.52 -7.31 -3.62
C PHE A 115 15.30 -8.12 -4.02
N PHE A 116 14.25 -7.45 -4.52
CA PHE A 116 12.95 -8.09 -4.73
C PHE A 116 12.72 -8.59 -6.15
N HIS A 117 13.46 -8.07 -7.14
CA HIS A 117 13.32 -8.48 -8.54
C HIS A 117 11.86 -8.52 -9.04
N PRO A 118 11.11 -7.40 -8.94
CA PRO A 118 9.68 -7.40 -9.26
C PRO A 118 9.40 -7.82 -10.71
N ASP A 119 8.42 -8.71 -10.90
CA ASP A 119 7.88 -9.10 -12.21
C ASP A 119 7.10 -7.94 -12.85
N LEU A 120 6.46 -7.11 -12.02
CA LEU A 120 5.66 -5.96 -12.45
C LEU A 120 5.84 -4.80 -11.45
N SER A 121 5.97 -3.58 -11.98
CA SER A 121 6.13 -2.37 -11.19
C SER A 121 5.13 -1.29 -11.61
N PHE A 122 4.40 -0.75 -10.64
CA PHE A 122 3.57 0.45 -10.79
C PHE A 122 4.36 1.66 -10.30
N ILE A 123 4.71 2.53 -11.24
CA ILE A 123 5.56 3.70 -11.02
C ILE A 123 4.77 4.96 -11.44
N PRO A 124 4.66 5.98 -10.57
CA PRO A 124 3.98 7.20 -10.96
C PRO A 124 4.81 8.01 -11.98
N ILE A 125 4.14 8.66 -12.93
CA ILE A 125 4.74 9.45 -14.02
C ILE A 125 4.05 10.81 -14.20
N GLY A 126 3.40 11.30 -13.13
CA GLY A 126 2.52 12.47 -13.19
C GLY A 126 3.22 13.82 -13.10
N ASP A 127 4.53 13.86 -12.79
CA ASP A 127 5.25 15.06 -12.36
C ASP A 127 4.52 15.72 -11.15
N ARG A 128 4.82 16.98 -10.84
CA ARG A 128 4.21 17.91 -9.86
C ARG A 128 4.12 17.41 -8.41
N TYR A 129 3.47 16.29 -8.18
CA TYR A 129 3.34 15.60 -6.90
C TYR A 129 4.15 14.28 -6.85
N THR A 130 4.49 13.72 -8.02
CA THR A 130 5.22 12.44 -8.15
C THR A 130 6.36 12.56 -9.15
N MET A 131 7.06 11.45 -9.44
CA MET A 131 8.03 11.38 -10.54
C MET A 131 7.40 11.75 -11.89
N GLY A 132 8.20 12.37 -12.78
CA GLY A 132 7.83 12.77 -14.13
C GLY A 132 9.05 13.17 -14.95
#